data_AF-A0A427A3F6-F1
#
_entry.id   AF-A0A427A3F6-F1
#
_cell.length_a   1.000
_cell.length_b   1.000
_cell.length_c   1.000
_cell.angle_alpha   90.00
_cell.angle_beta   90.00
_cell.angle_gamma   90.00
#
_symmetry.space_group_name_H-M   'P 1'
#
loop_
_entity.id
_entity.type
_entity.pdbx_description
1 polymer ?
#
loop_
_entity_poly.entity_id
_entity_poly.type
_entity_poly.pdbx_seq_one_letter_code
_entity_poly.pdbx_strand_id
1 'polypeptide(L)'
;MQQAQKVVVVGSSKTVKVGPWGGHGGSGWDDGIHRGIREITLVYDRCIDSIRIEYDKNGKPFQAEKHGGNGGSMTSKIKLAYPEEYLMTVSGHYCPVVYGGSPVIRSLAFKSNKRTFGPFGVEEGTQFTVPMDGGTIVGFTGGCGWYLDAIGWYLSPIRSSVKLCNTVHQKLQKIGIMASKTLGSNKHGKHATAKSQKTYA
;
A
#
# COMPACT_ATOMS: atom_id res chain seq x y z
N MET A 1 27.28 12.59 -35.85
CA MET A 1 25.96 12.17 -35.35
C MET A 1 26.16 11.48 -34.01
N GLN A 2 25.87 12.13 -32.88
CA GLN A 2 25.97 11.48 -31.56
C GLN A 2 24.66 10.73 -31.30
N GLN A 3 24.76 9.40 -31.12
CA GLN A 3 23.65 8.59 -30.63
C GLN A 3 23.50 8.83 -29.13
N ALA A 4 22.35 9.34 -28.72
CA ALA A 4 21.95 9.39 -27.33
C ALA A 4 21.69 7.95 -26.85
N GLN A 5 22.49 7.48 -25.89
CA GLN A 5 22.21 6.24 -25.18
C GLN A 5 20.95 6.42 -24.33
N LYS A 6 19.97 5.58 -24.60
CA LYS A 6 18.72 5.48 -23.85
C LYS A 6 19.06 5.01 -22.44
N VAL A 7 18.97 5.90 -21.45
CA VAL A 7 19.02 5.52 -20.04
C VAL A 7 17.79 4.66 -19.77
N VAL A 8 17.99 3.35 -19.70
CA VAL A 8 16.98 2.44 -19.15
C VAL A 8 17.03 2.63 -17.64
N VAL A 9 16.12 3.44 -17.12
CA VAL A 9 15.85 3.47 -15.68
C VAL A 9 15.16 2.15 -15.32
N VAL A 10 15.96 1.11 -15.07
CA VAL A 10 15.49 -0.06 -14.35
C VAL A 10 15.32 0.40 -12.91
N GLY A 11 14.10 0.82 -12.55
CA GLY A 11 13.76 1.14 -11.17
C GLY A 11 13.85 -0.11 -10.32
N SER A 12 15.03 -0.42 -9.78
CA SER A 12 15.17 -1.38 -8.70
C SER A 12 14.44 -0.79 -7.49
N SER A 13 13.23 -1.29 -7.20
CA SER A 13 12.53 -0.93 -5.98
C SER A 13 13.35 -1.49 -4.81
N LYS A 14 14.19 -0.66 -4.18
CA LYS A 14 14.90 -1.07 -2.97
C LYS A 14 13.86 -1.22 -1.86
N THR A 15 13.70 -2.43 -1.37
CA THR A 15 12.91 -2.71 -0.17
C THR A 15 13.76 -2.43 1.06
N VAL A 16 13.13 -1.99 2.14
CA VAL A 16 13.79 -1.71 3.43
C VAL A 16 13.21 -2.64 4.49
N LYS A 17 14.07 -3.36 5.22
CA LYS A 17 13.66 -4.15 6.39
C LYS A 17 13.63 -3.26 7.62
N VAL A 18 12.57 -3.33 8.42
CA VAL A 18 12.41 -2.57 9.67
C VAL A 18 12.07 -3.52 10.82
N GLY A 19 12.59 -3.20 12.01
CA GLY A 19 12.50 -4.06 13.19
C GLY A 19 13.62 -5.12 13.25
N PRO A 20 13.43 -6.21 14.01
CA PRO A 20 12.21 -6.54 14.74
C PRO A 20 12.04 -5.77 16.06
N TRP A 21 10.80 -5.61 16.49
CA TRP A 21 10.45 -5.24 17.88
C TRP A 21 9.97 -6.48 18.61
N GLY A 22 10.17 -6.55 19.92
CA GLY A 22 9.80 -7.71 20.73
C GLY A 22 10.99 -8.31 21.49
N GLY A 23 10.86 -9.59 21.85
CA GLY A 23 11.90 -10.35 22.53
C GLY A 23 12.85 -11.10 21.59
N HIS A 24 13.80 -11.80 22.20
CA HIS A 24 14.78 -12.66 21.51
C HIS A 24 14.39 -14.15 21.58
N GLY A 25 13.17 -14.45 22.03
CA GLY A 25 12.65 -15.81 22.16
C GLY A 25 12.14 -16.39 20.83
N GLY A 26 11.80 -17.68 20.87
CA GLY A 26 11.24 -18.39 19.73
C GLY A 26 12.23 -18.65 18.60
N SER A 27 11.71 -19.15 17.48
CA SER A 27 12.44 -19.36 16.23
C SER A 27 12.15 -18.22 15.26
N GLY A 28 13.19 -17.77 14.55
CA GLY A 28 13.05 -16.74 13.52
C GLY A 28 12.25 -17.22 12.31
N TRP A 29 11.47 -16.31 11.71
CA TRP A 29 10.68 -16.55 10.51
C TRP A 29 10.69 -15.33 9.58
N ASP A 30 10.52 -15.58 8.28
CA ASP A 30 10.49 -14.55 7.23
C ASP A 30 9.61 -15.03 6.07
N ASP A 31 8.49 -14.34 5.82
CA ASP A 31 7.58 -14.69 4.72
C ASP A 31 8.12 -14.29 3.33
N GLY A 32 9.21 -13.53 3.29
CA GLY A 32 9.78 -12.95 2.08
C GLY A 32 9.02 -11.73 1.58
N ILE A 33 9.38 -11.27 0.37
CA ILE A 33 8.81 -10.08 -0.26
C ILE A 33 7.72 -10.46 -1.26
N HIS A 34 6.56 -9.83 -1.14
CA HIS A 34 5.37 -10.01 -1.96
C HIS A 34 4.95 -8.69 -2.64
N ARG A 35 3.82 -8.68 -3.37
CA ARG A 35 3.31 -7.44 -3.99
C ARG A 35 2.54 -6.54 -3.02
N GLY A 36 2.00 -7.12 -1.95
CA GLY A 36 1.24 -6.43 -0.93
C GLY A 36 0.42 -7.41 -0.10
N ILE A 37 -0.36 -6.88 0.85
CA ILE A 37 -1.15 -7.65 1.81
C ILE A 37 -2.62 -7.55 1.45
N ARG A 38 -3.34 -8.68 1.53
CA ARG A 38 -4.78 -8.79 1.34
C ARG A 38 -5.51 -8.98 2.67
N GLU A 39 -4.99 -9.83 3.54
CA GLU A 39 -5.57 -10.10 4.85
C GLU A 39 -4.49 -10.30 5.92
N ILE A 40 -4.77 -9.84 7.14
CA ILE A 40 -4.03 -10.21 8.36
C ILE A 40 -4.99 -10.93 9.29
N THR A 41 -4.65 -12.15 9.69
CA THR A 41 -5.35 -12.87 10.76
C THR A 41 -4.49 -12.84 12.02
N LEU A 42 -5.08 -12.41 13.12
CA LEU A 42 -4.46 -12.42 14.45
C LEU A 42 -5.26 -13.34 15.37
N VAL A 43 -4.55 -14.11 16.19
CA VAL A 43 -5.11 -14.80 17.35
C VAL A 43 -4.44 -14.23 18.60
N TYR A 44 -5.23 -13.84 19.59
CA TYR A 44 -4.74 -13.13 20.76
C TYR A 44 -5.64 -13.32 22.00
N ASP A 45 -5.08 -12.97 23.14
CA ASP A 45 -5.79 -12.74 24.41
C ASP A 45 -5.03 -11.66 25.21
N ARG A 46 -4.21 -12.03 26.19
CA ARG A 46 -3.33 -11.11 26.94
C ARG A 46 -2.05 -10.69 26.19
N CYS A 47 -1.76 -11.35 25.08
CA CYS A 47 -0.69 -11.07 24.14
C CYS A 47 -1.09 -11.61 22.75
N ILE A 48 -0.26 -11.37 21.74
CA ILE A 48 -0.47 -11.94 20.41
C ILE A 48 0.03 -13.39 20.41
N ASP A 49 -0.88 -14.34 20.32
CA ASP A 49 -0.55 -15.76 20.23
C ASP A 49 -0.02 -16.12 18.85
N SER A 50 -0.68 -15.65 17.79
CA SER A 50 -0.19 -15.88 16.43
C SER A 50 -0.66 -14.84 15.42
N ILE A 51 0.10 -14.76 14.32
CA ILE A 51 -0.21 -13.98 13.14
C ILE A 51 -0.12 -14.86 11.89
N ARG A 52 -1.01 -14.64 10.93
CA ARG A 52 -0.94 -15.21 9.59
C ARG A 52 -1.35 -14.17 8.56
N ILE A 53 -0.62 -14.12 7.45
CA ILE A 53 -0.85 -13.13 6.40
C ILE A 53 -1.31 -13.81 5.12
N GLU A 54 -2.29 -13.21 4.45
CA GLU A 54 -2.58 -13.48 3.05
C GLU A 54 -1.99 -12.35 2.20
N TYR A 55 -1.03 -12.69 1.36
CA TYR A 55 -0.37 -11.76 0.45
C TYR A 55 -0.99 -11.80 -0.95
N ASP A 56 -0.67 -10.79 -1.76
CA ASP A 56 -0.85 -10.85 -3.21
C ASP A 56 0.40 -11.42 -3.90
N LYS A 57 0.23 -12.55 -4.58
CA LYS A 57 1.24 -13.17 -5.44
C LYS A 57 0.74 -13.16 -6.87
N ASN A 58 1.15 -12.15 -7.62
CA ASN A 58 0.79 -11.94 -9.03
C ASN A 58 -0.73 -11.83 -9.26
N GLY A 59 -1.43 -11.05 -8.43
CA GLY A 59 -2.88 -10.85 -8.54
C GLY A 59 -3.73 -11.95 -7.91
N LYS A 60 -3.10 -13.01 -7.39
CA LYS A 60 -3.77 -14.11 -6.69
C LYS A 60 -3.47 -14.08 -5.20
N PRO A 61 -4.44 -14.43 -4.33
CA PRO A 61 -4.18 -14.67 -2.92
C PRO A 61 -3.12 -15.75 -2.69
N PHE A 62 -2.21 -15.50 -1.76
CA PHE A 62 -1.21 -16.46 -1.27
C PHE A 62 -1.22 -16.43 0.26
N GLN A 63 -1.70 -17.52 0.86
CA GLN A 63 -1.74 -17.66 2.31
C GLN A 63 -0.37 -18.14 2.81
N ALA A 64 0.28 -17.33 3.65
CA ALA A 64 1.53 -17.70 4.29
C ALA A 64 1.32 -18.64 5.48
N GLU A 65 2.42 -19.15 6.04
CA GLU A 65 2.40 -19.96 7.25
C GLU A 65 1.88 -19.16 8.45
N LYS A 66 1.39 -19.88 9.47
CA LYS A 66 1.04 -19.24 10.75
C LYS A 66 2.29 -19.14 11.61
N HIS A 67 2.52 -17.97 12.17
CA HIS A 67 3.64 -17.71 13.08
C HIS A 67 3.11 -17.52 14.49
N GLY A 68 3.54 -18.36 15.43
CA GLY A 68 3.07 -18.39 16.82
C GLY A 68 2.24 -19.63 17.18
N GLY A 69 1.79 -19.68 18.43
CA GLY A 69 1.19 -20.88 19.03
C GLY A 69 -0.29 -21.10 18.68
N ASN A 70 -0.87 -22.12 19.31
CA ASN A 70 -2.30 -22.49 19.19
C ASN A 70 -3.15 -21.97 20.36
N GLY A 71 -2.60 -21.06 21.17
CA GLY A 71 -3.32 -20.42 22.26
C GLY A 71 -4.28 -19.33 21.77
N GLY A 72 -4.58 -18.41 22.68
CA GLY A 72 -5.50 -17.30 22.45
C GLY A 72 -6.96 -17.75 22.35
N SER A 73 -7.87 -16.82 22.66
CA SER A 73 -9.32 -17.07 22.62
C SER A 73 -10.04 -16.17 21.61
N MET A 74 -9.40 -15.07 21.21
CA MET A 74 -9.96 -14.09 20.28
C MET A 74 -9.27 -14.21 18.93
N THR A 75 -10.05 -14.10 17.85
CA THR A 75 -9.52 -14.06 16.47
C THR A 75 -10.06 -12.83 15.75
N SER A 76 -9.16 -12.05 15.16
CA SER A 76 -9.49 -10.88 14.35
C SER A 76 -8.92 -11.03 12.94
N LYS A 77 -9.74 -10.66 11.94
CA LYS A 77 -9.36 -10.67 10.52
C LYS A 77 -9.43 -9.27 9.95
N ILE A 78 -8.29 -8.76 9.49
CA ILE A 78 -8.15 -7.46 8.85
C ILE A 78 -8.11 -7.69 7.34
N LYS A 79 -9.27 -7.65 6.70
CA LYS A 79 -9.41 -7.73 5.23
C LYS A 79 -9.22 -6.35 4.62
N LEU A 80 -8.15 -6.15 3.86
CA LEU A 80 -7.90 -4.91 3.15
C LEU A 80 -8.60 -4.93 1.78
N ALA A 81 -9.16 -3.80 1.37
CA ALA A 81 -9.61 -3.59 0.00
C ALA A 81 -8.41 -3.43 -0.95
N TYR A 82 -7.61 -4.48 -1.12
CA TYR A 82 -6.41 -4.48 -1.96
C TYR A 82 -6.79 -4.39 -3.46
N PRO A 83 -6.09 -3.55 -4.26
CA PRO A 83 -4.88 -2.78 -3.93
C PRO A 83 -5.14 -1.35 -3.42
N GLU A 84 -6.38 -0.89 -3.32
CA GLU A 84 -6.70 0.50 -2.97
C GLU A 84 -6.52 0.82 -1.48
N GLU A 85 -6.52 -0.20 -0.63
CA GLU A 85 -6.26 -0.10 0.79
C GLU A 85 -4.97 -0.83 1.17
N TYR A 86 -4.06 -0.10 1.83
CA TYR A 86 -2.75 -0.60 2.25
C TYR A 86 -2.37 0.00 3.61
N LEU A 87 -1.48 -0.71 4.32
CA LEU A 87 -1.03 -0.30 5.64
C LEU A 87 -0.04 0.87 5.55
N MET A 88 -0.25 1.86 6.42
CA MET A 88 0.57 3.06 6.59
C MET A 88 1.22 3.15 7.97
N THR A 89 0.69 2.44 8.96
CA THR A 89 1.27 2.43 10.31
C THR A 89 1.03 1.08 10.95
N VAL A 90 2.06 0.58 11.62
CA VAL A 90 1.95 -0.51 12.59
C VAL A 90 2.47 0.02 13.91
N SER A 91 1.70 -0.22 14.95
CA SER A 91 2.06 0.11 16.33
C SER A 91 1.75 -1.06 17.23
N GLY A 92 2.33 -1.07 18.42
CA GLY A 92 2.12 -2.14 19.38
C GLY A 92 2.92 -1.95 20.65
N HIS A 93 2.82 -2.94 21.51
CA HIS A 93 3.57 -3.00 22.76
C HIS A 93 4.20 -4.38 22.94
N TYR A 94 5.32 -4.44 23.65
CA TYR A 94 5.96 -5.70 24.02
C TYR A 94 6.56 -5.64 25.43
N CYS A 95 6.37 -6.72 26.16
CA CYS A 95 7.01 -7.01 27.45
C CYS A 95 6.75 -8.49 27.81
N PRO A 96 7.38 -9.02 28.87
CA PRO A 96 7.06 -10.36 29.36
C PRO A 96 5.60 -10.45 29.83
N VAL A 97 4.94 -11.58 29.58
CA VAL A 97 3.59 -11.86 30.14
C VAL A 97 3.67 -12.18 31.64
N VAL A 98 4.77 -12.81 32.06
CA VAL A 98 5.07 -13.14 33.46
C VAL A 98 6.41 -12.52 33.83
N TYR A 99 6.52 -12.01 35.06
CA TYR A 99 7.74 -11.41 35.57
C TYR A 99 8.95 -12.37 35.43
N GLY A 100 10.06 -11.85 34.90
CA GLY A 100 11.27 -12.64 34.63
C GLY A 100 11.24 -13.47 33.35
N GLY A 101 10.12 -13.50 32.62
CA GLY A 101 10.03 -14.16 31.31
C GLY A 101 10.67 -13.35 30.17
N SER A 102 10.79 -13.97 29.00
CA SER A 102 11.18 -13.26 27.76
C SER A 102 10.04 -12.37 27.26
N PRO A 103 10.34 -11.17 26.72
CA PRO A 103 9.33 -10.32 26.12
C PRO A 103 8.64 -10.97 24.92
N VAL A 104 7.34 -10.72 24.78
CA VAL A 104 6.54 -11.08 23.60
C VAL A 104 5.74 -9.88 23.14
N ILE A 105 5.19 -9.93 21.92
CA ILE A 105 4.27 -8.90 21.43
C ILE A 105 2.98 -8.96 22.24
N ARG A 106 2.75 -7.93 23.06
CA ARG A 106 1.56 -7.81 23.93
C ARG A 106 0.37 -7.25 23.18
N SER A 107 0.61 -6.31 22.26
CA SER A 107 -0.45 -5.80 21.40
C SER A 107 0.04 -5.38 20.02
N LEU A 108 -0.90 -5.35 19.07
CA LEU A 108 -0.73 -4.78 17.74
C LEU A 108 -1.93 -3.93 17.37
N ALA A 109 -1.67 -2.81 16.71
CA ALA A 109 -2.66 -2.00 16.02
C ALA A 109 -2.13 -1.65 14.62
N PHE A 110 -3.06 -1.54 13.68
CA PHE A 110 -2.77 -1.31 12.27
C PHE A 110 -3.57 -0.11 11.79
N LYS A 111 -2.93 0.78 11.04
CA LYS A 111 -3.61 1.88 10.33
C LYS A 111 -3.37 1.73 8.84
N SER A 112 -4.44 1.69 8.07
CA SER A 112 -4.41 1.81 6.61
C SER A 112 -4.58 3.26 6.18
N ASN A 113 -4.44 3.51 4.88
CA ASN A 113 -4.83 4.77 4.25
C ASN A 113 -6.35 5.07 4.32
N LYS A 114 -7.17 4.17 4.88
CA LYS A 114 -8.62 4.33 4.98
C LYS A 114 -9.15 4.24 6.43
N ARG A 115 -8.56 3.41 7.28
CA ARG A 115 -9.12 3.08 8.61
C ARG A 115 -8.06 2.54 9.57
N THR A 116 -8.45 2.42 10.84
CA THR A 116 -7.63 1.87 11.92
C THR A 116 -8.23 0.54 12.40
N PHE A 117 -7.38 -0.38 12.83
CA PHE A 117 -7.73 -1.70 13.36
C PHE A 117 -6.99 -1.95 14.68
N GLY A 118 -7.71 -2.48 15.67
CA GLY A 118 -7.17 -2.77 16.99
C GLY A 118 -7.36 -1.61 17.99
N PRO A 119 -6.61 -1.60 19.10
CA PRO A 119 -5.55 -2.56 19.42
C PRO A 119 -6.07 -3.98 19.63
N PHE A 120 -5.24 -4.96 19.29
CA PHE A 120 -5.46 -6.38 19.56
C PHE A 120 -4.46 -6.80 20.63
N GLY A 121 -4.91 -7.51 21.67
CA GLY A 121 -4.10 -7.84 22.84
C GLY A 121 -4.18 -6.77 23.94
N VAL A 122 -3.11 -6.60 24.71
CA VAL A 122 -3.04 -5.67 25.85
C VAL A 122 -1.90 -4.68 25.66
N GLU A 123 -2.19 -3.39 25.77
CA GLU A 123 -1.20 -2.31 25.62
C GLU A 123 -0.35 -2.12 26.88
N GLU A 124 0.58 -3.05 27.10
CA GLU A 124 1.50 -3.06 28.24
C GLU A 124 2.97 -3.15 27.79
N GLY A 125 3.84 -2.42 28.50
CA GLY A 125 5.28 -2.48 28.29
C GLY A 125 5.82 -1.42 27.34
N THR A 126 6.85 -1.78 26.58
CA THR A 126 7.51 -0.85 25.67
C THR A 126 6.68 -0.68 24.41
N GLN A 127 6.27 0.56 24.13
CA GLN A 127 5.55 0.92 22.91
C GLN A 127 6.50 1.00 21.71
N PHE A 128 6.00 0.60 20.54
CA PHE A 128 6.59 0.95 19.25
C PHE A 128 5.51 1.48 18.31
N THR A 129 5.88 2.39 17.42
CA THR A 129 5.02 2.91 16.35
C THR A 129 5.90 3.31 15.18
N VAL A 130 5.54 2.86 13.98
CA VAL A 130 6.30 3.15 12.77
C VAL A 130 5.37 3.66 11.68
N PRO A 131 5.38 4.99 11.42
CA PRO A 131 4.73 5.54 10.24
C PRO A 131 5.52 5.16 8.97
N MET A 132 4.79 4.93 7.89
CA MET A 132 5.34 4.47 6.60
C MET A 132 5.03 5.52 5.54
N ASP A 133 5.71 6.67 5.62
CA ASP A 133 5.50 7.77 4.68
C ASP A 133 5.95 7.36 3.26
N GLY A 134 4.99 7.26 2.34
CA GLY A 134 5.25 6.89 0.94
C GLY A 134 5.60 5.41 0.72
N GLY A 135 5.50 4.56 1.74
CA GLY A 135 5.79 3.12 1.67
C GLY A 135 4.59 2.25 2.06
N THR A 136 4.57 1.02 1.59
CA THR A 136 3.64 -0.02 2.04
C THR A 136 4.41 -1.25 2.49
N ILE A 137 3.82 -2.01 3.41
CA ILE A 137 4.35 -3.31 3.81
C ILE A 137 4.16 -4.31 2.66
N VAL A 138 5.22 -5.07 2.38
CA VAL A 138 5.27 -6.10 1.33
C VAL A 138 5.67 -7.48 1.85
N GLY A 139 5.95 -7.62 3.14
CA GLY A 139 6.30 -8.90 3.76
C GLY A 139 6.56 -8.74 5.24
N PHE A 140 6.19 -9.74 6.03
CA PHE A 140 6.46 -9.78 7.47
C PHE A 140 7.58 -10.75 7.81
N THR A 141 8.26 -10.46 8.91
CA THR A 141 9.34 -11.27 9.50
C THR A 141 9.21 -11.20 11.02
N GLY A 142 9.83 -12.11 11.75
CA GLY A 142 9.78 -12.05 13.21
C GLY A 142 10.44 -13.21 13.91
N GLY A 143 10.08 -13.38 15.17
CA GLY A 143 10.39 -14.56 15.99
C GLY A 143 9.10 -15.08 16.62
N CYS A 144 8.93 -16.39 16.70
CA CYS A 144 7.77 -16.98 17.35
C CYS A 144 8.05 -18.34 17.99
N GLY A 145 7.33 -18.63 19.07
CA GLY A 145 7.23 -19.94 19.71
C GLY A 145 5.78 -20.20 20.13
N TRP A 146 5.55 -20.22 21.44
CA TRP A 146 4.18 -20.31 22.00
C TRP A 146 3.35 -19.05 21.72
N TYR A 147 4.02 -17.91 21.56
CA TYR A 147 3.43 -16.62 21.22
C TYR A 147 4.19 -16.01 20.05
N LEU A 148 3.75 -14.83 19.60
CA LEU A 148 4.55 -13.98 18.74
C LEU A 148 5.57 -13.24 19.60
N ASP A 149 6.82 -13.70 19.60
CA ASP A 149 7.92 -13.12 20.39
C ASP A 149 8.36 -11.75 19.83
N ALA A 150 8.48 -11.66 18.50
CA ALA A 150 8.96 -10.46 17.83
C ALA A 150 8.36 -10.30 16.43
N ILE A 151 8.26 -9.06 15.95
CA ILE A 151 7.72 -8.72 14.64
C ILE A 151 8.54 -7.64 13.95
N GLY A 152 8.74 -7.79 12.65
CA GLY A 152 9.34 -6.85 11.73
C GLY A 152 8.74 -7.01 10.34
N TRP A 153 9.16 -6.19 9.38
CA TRP A 153 8.60 -6.24 8.03
C TRP A 153 9.48 -5.55 6.98
N TYR A 154 9.15 -5.82 5.72
CA TYR A 154 9.71 -5.14 4.55
C TYR A 154 8.79 -4.04 4.06
N LEU A 155 9.35 -2.86 3.81
CA LEU A 155 8.71 -1.73 3.16
C LEU A 155 9.13 -1.64 1.69
N SER A 156 8.18 -1.29 0.83
CA SER A 156 8.43 -0.89 -0.56
C SER A 156 7.77 0.45 -0.84
N PRO A 157 8.37 1.33 -1.67
CA PRO A 157 7.70 2.52 -2.16
C PRO A 157 6.34 2.19 -2.76
N ILE A 158 5.33 2.99 -2.44
CA ILE A 158 4.01 2.90 -3.07
C ILE A 158 4.19 3.31 -4.52
N ARG A 159 3.97 2.39 -5.46
CA ARG A 159 3.95 2.74 -6.88
C ARG A 159 2.67 3.51 -7.15
N SER A 160 2.73 4.84 -7.07
CA SER A 160 1.66 5.71 -7.52
C SER A 160 1.29 5.28 -8.95
N SER A 161 0.03 4.98 -9.19
CA SER A 161 -0.48 4.73 -10.54
C SER A 161 -0.57 6.06 -11.30
N VAL A 162 0.56 6.75 -11.48
CA VAL A 162 0.69 7.93 -12.35
C VAL A 162 0.19 7.60 -13.78
N LYS A 163 0.12 6.31 -14.12
CA LYS A 163 -0.47 5.79 -15.36
C LYS A 163 -1.96 6.13 -15.53
N LEU A 164 -2.77 6.21 -14.47
CA LEU A 164 -4.19 6.53 -14.59
C LEU A 164 -4.41 8.03 -14.80
N CYS A 165 -3.74 8.90 -14.03
CA CYS A 165 -3.81 10.35 -14.20
C CYS A 165 -3.28 10.79 -15.57
N ASN A 166 -2.18 10.21 -16.05
CA ASN A 166 -1.66 10.54 -17.39
C ASN A 166 -2.59 10.09 -18.51
N THR A 167 -3.21 8.91 -18.39
CA THR A 167 -4.16 8.42 -19.41
C THR A 167 -5.46 9.23 -19.41
N VAL A 168 -5.96 9.61 -18.23
CA VAL A 168 -7.14 10.49 -18.09
C VAL A 168 -6.83 11.89 -18.61
N HIS A 169 -5.67 12.46 -18.26
CA HIS A 169 -5.22 13.75 -18.77
C HIS A 169 -5.05 13.74 -20.30
N GLN A 170 -4.43 12.71 -20.87
CA GLN A 170 -4.28 12.56 -22.32
C GLN A 170 -5.61 12.35 -23.04
N LYS A 171 -6.56 11.60 -22.45
CA LYS A 171 -7.92 11.44 -23.01
C LYS A 171 -8.69 12.77 -22.96
N LEU A 172 -8.63 13.51 -21.86
CA LEU A 172 -9.28 14.81 -21.73
C LEU A 172 -8.70 15.84 -22.69
N GLN A 173 -7.37 15.87 -22.88
CA GLN A 173 -6.72 16.72 -23.88
C GLN A 173 -7.15 16.38 -25.31
N LYS A 174 -7.22 15.08 -25.67
CA LYS A 174 -7.70 14.65 -27.00
C LYS A 174 -9.16 15.03 -27.26
N ILE A 175 -10.03 14.91 -26.26
CA ILE A 175 -11.44 15.32 -26.37
C ILE A 175 -11.56 16.83 -26.58
N GLY A 176 -10.81 17.64 -25.81
CA GLY A 176 -10.80 19.10 -25.96
C GLY A 176 -10.30 19.58 -27.33
N ILE A 177 -9.29 18.89 -27.88
CA ILE A 177 -8.76 19.18 -29.23
C ILE A 177 -9.79 18.81 -30.32
N MET A 178 -10.52 17.71 -30.18
CA MET A 178 -11.55 17.33 -31.16
C MET A 178 -12.72 18.32 -31.18
N ALA A 179 -13.22 18.74 -30.02
CA ALA A 179 -14.31 19.72 -29.92
C ALA A 179 -13.94 21.07 -30.56
N SER A 180 -12.68 21.49 -30.42
CA SER A 180 -12.16 22.74 -30.99
C SER A 180 -12.06 22.71 -32.52
N LYS A 181 -11.81 21.53 -33.11
CA LYS A 181 -11.74 21.37 -34.58
C LYS A 181 -13.12 21.37 -35.24
N THR A 182 -14.15 20.85 -34.56
CA THR A 182 -15.51 20.78 -35.11
C THR A 182 -16.20 22.15 -35.17
N LEU A 183 -15.79 23.12 -34.33
CA LEU A 183 -16.35 24.47 -34.30
C LEU A 183 -15.64 25.47 -35.23
N GLY A 184 -14.54 25.08 -35.90
CA GLY A 184 -13.66 25.97 -36.65
C GLY A 184 -13.96 26.16 -38.15
N SER A 185 -14.87 25.40 -38.75
CA SER A 185 -15.12 25.44 -40.19
C SER A 185 -16.56 25.83 -40.51
N ASN A 186 -16.88 27.12 -40.40
CA ASN A 186 -18.00 27.68 -41.19
C ASN A 186 -17.82 29.16 -41.50
N LYS A 187 -16.93 29.48 -42.46
CA LYS A 187 -16.98 30.74 -43.22
C LYS A 187 -16.41 30.51 -44.63
N HIS A 188 -17.27 30.53 -45.65
CA HIS A 188 -17.08 30.95 -47.07
C HIS A 188 -18.37 30.61 -47.84
N GLY A 189 -18.96 31.41 -48.74
CA GLY A 189 -18.72 32.73 -49.33
C GLY A 189 -20.09 33.29 -49.81
N LYS A 190 -20.27 34.24 -50.72
CA LYS A 190 -19.46 34.77 -51.82
C LYS A 190 -19.96 36.16 -52.23
N HIS A 191 -19.08 36.88 -52.94
CA HIS A 191 -19.26 38.14 -53.68
C HIS A 191 -20.48 38.22 -54.60
N ALA A 192 -20.97 39.46 -54.82
CA ALA A 192 -21.32 39.95 -56.15
C ALA A 192 -21.17 41.49 -56.23
N THR A 193 -20.40 41.94 -57.21
CA THR A 193 -20.25 43.36 -57.62
C THR A 193 -21.13 43.57 -58.85
N ALA A 194 -21.96 44.62 -58.88
CA ALA A 194 -22.54 45.16 -60.11
C ALA A 194 -22.80 46.67 -59.97
N LYS A 195 -22.23 47.45 -60.89
CA LYS A 195 -22.52 48.88 -61.10
C LYS A 195 -23.77 49.03 -61.98
N SER A 196 -24.64 50.00 -61.70
CA SER A 196 -25.23 50.88 -62.74
C SER A 196 -25.96 52.10 -62.16
N GLN A 197 -25.49 53.28 -62.57
CA GLN A 197 -26.16 54.54 -62.98
C GLN A 197 -27.56 55.00 -62.46
N LYS A 198 -27.58 56.33 -62.19
CA LYS A 198 -28.51 57.40 -62.65
C LYS A 198 -29.66 57.92 -61.73
N THR A 199 -29.40 59.12 -61.17
CA THR A 199 -30.12 60.43 -61.29
C THR A 199 -31.56 60.71 -60.80
N TYR A 200 -31.68 61.91 -60.20
CA TYR A 200 -32.83 62.84 -59.94
C TYR A 200 -33.93 62.33 -58.98
N ALA A 201 -34.46 63.11 -58.03
CA ALA A 201 -34.59 64.57 -57.89
C ALA A 201 -34.28 65.06 -56.46
#